data_AF-A0A938YU05-F1
#
_entry.id   AF-A0A938YU05-F1
#
_cell.length_a   1.000
_cell.length_b   1.000
_cell.length_c   1.000
_cell.angle_alpha   90.00
_cell.angle_beta   90.00
_cell.angle_gamma   90.00
#
_symmetry.space_group_name_H-M   'P 1'
#
loop_
_entity.id
_entity.type
_entity.pdbx_description
1 polymer ?
#
loop_
_entity_poly.entity_id
_entity_poly.type
_entity_poly.pdbx_seq_one_letter_code
_entity_poly.pdbx_strand_id
1 'polypeptide(L)'
;MGSYQTRSERHHQPKKTIKRPTKKAVVSLMGAGMMLAPMTVTFVPQQVQAAENQYATQDISGFIEQIGWSAQDVAANNDLYASVMIAQAILESGYGSSALSNAPYYNLFGVKGSYNGQSVYMPT
;
A
#
# COMPACT_ATOMS: atom_id res chain seq x y z
N MET A 1 -20.97 30.44 21.58
CA MET A 1 -20.03 29.31 21.42
C MET A 1 -20.61 28.37 20.37
N GLY A 2 -19.90 28.10 19.28
CA GLY A 2 -20.35 27.14 18.26
C GLY A 2 -20.12 25.70 18.75
N SER A 3 -21.11 24.83 18.61
CA SER A 3 -20.99 23.40 18.91
C SER A 3 -20.16 22.73 17.81
N TYR A 4 -19.03 22.13 18.17
CA TYR A 4 -18.29 21.27 17.25
C TYR A 4 -19.07 19.97 17.05
N GLN A 5 -19.47 19.69 15.80
CA GLN A 5 -20.09 18.42 15.44
C GLN A 5 -19.03 17.34 15.26
N THR A 6 -19.32 16.15 15.79
CA THR A 6 -18.45 14.98 15.67
C THR A 6 -18.50 14.42 14.24
N ARG A 7 -17.52 13.60 13.86
CA ARG A 7 -17.51 12.93 12.55
C ARG A 7 -18.76 12.06 12.35
N SER A 8 -19.18 11.31 13.37
CA SER A 8 -20.36 10.45 13.29
C SER A 8 -21.63 11.24 13.02
N GLU A 9 -21.76 12.44 13.59
CA GLU A 9 -22.88 13.37 13.33
C GLU A 9 -22.88 13.93 11.91
N ARG A 10 -21.71 14.13 11.29
CA ARG A 10 -21.59 14.68 9.92
C ARG A 10 -21.81 13.64 8.82
N HIS A 11 -21.62 12.35 9.10
CA HIS A 11 -21.55 11.31 8.07
C HIS A 11 -22.82 10.45 7.98
N HIS A 12 -23.93 11.06 7.55
CA HIS A 12 -25.05 10.36 6.90
C HIS A 12 -25.09 10.75 5.42
N GLN A 13 -24.45 9.96 4.55
CA GLN A 13 -24.48 10.15 3.10
C GLN A 13 -24.85 8.82 2.41
N PRO A 14 -25.89 8.78 1.55
CA PRO A 14 -26.24 7.59 0.80
C PRO A 14 -25.18 7.27 -0.27
N LYS A 15 -24.76 6.00 -0.34
CA LYS A 15 -23.75 5.52 -1.32
C LYS A 15 -24.23 5.74 -2.76
N LYS A 16 -23.44 6.48 -3.55
CA LYS A 16 -23.61 6.57 -5.02
C LYS A 16 -22.73 5.53 -5.70
N THR A 17 -23.33 4.78 -6.63
CA THR A 17 -22.68 3.73 -7.41
C THR A 17 -21.95 4.32 -8.62
N ILE A 18 -20.67 3.99 -8.79
CA ILE A 18 -19.84 4.43 -9.91
C ILE A 18 -19.73 3.27 -10.93
N LYS A 19 -20.15 3.50 -12.18
CA LYS A 19 -20.01 2.52 -13.27
C LYS A 19 -18.68 2.71 -14.01
N ARG A 20 -17.97 1.61 -14.30
CA ARG A 20 -16.70 1.57 -15.05
C ARG A 20 -16.95 1.30 -16.55
N PRO A 21 -16.23 1.95 -17.48
CA PRO A 21 -16.35 1.66 -18.92
C PRO A 21 -15.43 0.50 -19.37
N THR A 22 -15.93 -0.32 -20.29
CA THR A 22 -15.22 -1.44 -20.92
C THR A 22 -14.52 -0.99 -22.22
N LYS A 23 -13.24 -1.30 -22.38
CA LYS A 23 -12.49 -1.05 -23.63
C LYS A 23 -12.50 -2.32 -24.50
N LYS A 24 -12.91 -2.19 -25.76
CA LYS A 24 -12.57 -3.13 -26.85
C LYS A 24 -11.95 -2.32 -27.98
N ALA A 25 -10.77 -2.72 -28.42
CA ALA A 25 -10.23 -2.35 -29.72
C ALA A 25 -9.40 -3.53 -30.25
N VAL A 26 -9.88 -4.08 -31.36
CA VAL A 26 -9.21 -5.08 -32.20
C VAL A 26 -8.47 -4.29 -33.28
N VAL A 27 -7.20 -4.60 -33.55
CA VAL A 27 -6.48 -4.08 -34.71
C VAL A 27 -5.87 -5.26 -35.46
N SER A 28 -6.32 -5.41 -36.71
CA SER A 28 -5.81 -6.31 -37.74
C SER A 28 -4.84 -5.53 -38.62
N LEU A 29 -3.69 -6.11 -39.00
CA LEU A 29 -2.91 -5.59 -40.14
C LEU A 29 -2.27 -6.75 -40.90
N MET A 30 -2.75 -6.94 -42.13
CA MET A 30 -2.29 -7.90 -43.12
C MET A 30 -1.48 -7.11 -44.18
N GLY A 31 -0.40 -7.68 -44.72
CA GLY A 31 0.02 -7.36 -46.10
C GLY A 31 1.50 -7.03 -46.40
N ALA A 32 2.20 -8.06 -46.89
CA ALA A 32 3.10 -8.14 -48.06
C ALA A 32 4.31 -7.18 -48.25
N GLY A 33 5.50 -7.80 -48.34
CA GLY A 33 6.69 -7.23 -48.99
C GLY A 33 7.99 -7.99 -48.69
N MET A 34 8.20 -9.16 -49.30
CA MET A 34 9.45 -9.96 -49.20
C MET A 34 10.44 -9.53 -50.28
N MET A 35 11.70 -9.21 -49.90
CA MET A 35 12.87 -9.34 -50.78
C MET A 35 14.00 -10.01 -49.98
N LEU A 36 14.53 -11.10 -50.52
CA LEU A 36 15.42 -12.08 -49.86
C LEU A 36 16.90 -11.80 -50.15
N ALA A 37 17.71 -11.67 -49.10
CA ALA A 37 19.16 -11.94 -49.13
C ALA A 37 19.56 -12.67 -47.82
N PRO A 38 20.18 -13.87 -47.85
CA PRO A 38 20.52 -14.59 -46.64
C PRO A 38 21.82 -14.01 -46.04
N MET A 39 21.69 -13.01 -45.18
CA MET A 39 22.74 -12.74 -44.19
C MET A 39 22.59 -13.80 -43.09
N THR A 40 23.58 -14.68 -42.92
CA THR A 40 23.61 -15.59 -41.78
C THR A 40 23.89 -14.79 -40.51
N VAL A 41 22.84 -14.22 -39.92
CA VAL A 41 22.90 -13.69 -38.56
C VAL A 41 22.87 -14.90 -37.63
N THR A 42 24.01 -15.24 -37.05
CA THR A 42 24.07 -16.17 -35.92
C THR A 42 23.34 -15.54 -34.74
N PHE A 43 22.06 -15.90 -34.58
CA PHE A 43 21.30 -15.61 -33.38
C PHE A 43 21.87 -16.45 -32.23
N VAL A 44 22.78 -15.87 -31.47
CA VAL A 44 23.05 -16.35 -30.10
C VAL A 44 21.92 -15.80 -29.24
N PRO A 45 21.05 -16.62 -28.63
CA PRO A 45 20.10 -16.13 -27.68
C PRO A 45 20.86 -15.58 -26.47
N GLN A 46 21.05 -14.27 -26.42
CA GLN A 46 21.54 -13.61 -25.21
C GLN A 46 20.38 -13.65 -24.20
N GLN A 47 20.48 -14.54 -23.22
CA GLN A 47 19.56 -14.56 -22.09
C GLN A 47 19.76 -13.26 -21.30
N VAL A 48 18.91 -12.27 -21.58
CA VAL A 48 18.82 -11.07 -20.75
C VAL A 48 17.98 -11.47 -19.54
N GLN A 49 18.65 -11.89 -18.48
CA GLN A 49 18.03 -11.95 -17.16
C GLN A 49 17.92 -10.51 -16.66
N ALA A 50 16.76 -9.89 -16.89
CA ALA A 50 16.37 -8.74 -16.10
C ALA A 50 16.21 -9.25 -14.67
N ALA A 51 16.95 -8.67 -13.72
CA ALA A 51 16.67 -8.88 -12.31
C ALA A 51 15.29 -8.29 -12.03
N GLU A 52 14.27 -9.13 -12.12
CA GLU A 52 12.96 -8.82 -11.59
C GLU A 52 13.16 -8.64 -10.08
N ASN A 53 13.09 -7.40 -9.62
CA ASN A 53 12.99 -7.11 -8.20
C ASN A 53 11.78 -7.88 -7.70
N GLN A 54 12.04 -9.02 -7.06
CA GLN A 54 11.09 -9.68 -6.20
C GLN A 54 10.88 -8.69 -5.05
N TYR A 55 9.95 -7.76 -5.24
CA TYR A 55 9.29 -7.13 -4.11
C TYR A 55 8.71 -8.32 -3.36
N ALA A 56 9.36 -8.72 -2.26
CA ALA A 56 8.74 -9.60 -1.30
C ALA A 56 7.33 -9.06 -1.15
N THR A 57 6.33 -9.89 -1.45
CA THR A 57 4.94 -9.49 -1.28
C THR A 57 4.80 -9.30 0.23
N GLN A 58 5.09 -8.09 0.69
CA GLN A 58 4.89 -7.69 2.06
C GLN A 58 3.41 -7.91 2.29
N ASP A 59 3.07 -8.68 3.32
CA ASP A 59 1.69 -9.06 3.59
C ASP A 59 0.94 -7.87 4.18
N ILE A 60 0.63 -6.89 3.32
CA ILE A 60 -0.12 -5.68 3.68
C ILE A 60 -1.49 -6.08 4.22
N SER A 61 -2.12 -7.09 3.62
CA SER A 61 -3.37 -7.68 4.09
C SER A 61 -3.25 -8.17 5.52
N GLY A 62 -2.26 -9.00 5.83
CA GLY A 62 -2.03 -9.53 7.17
C GLY A 62 -1.74 -8.44 8.18
N PHE A 63 -0.96 -7.42 7.83
CA PHE A 63 -0.72 -6.27 8.71
C PHE A 63 -2.01 -5.47 8.99
N ILE A 64 -2.82 -5.20 7.96
CA ILE A 64 -4.12 -4.53 8.13
C ILE A 64 -5.06 -5.37 8.99
N GLU A 65 -5.12 -6.68 8.79
CA GLU A 65 -5.94 -7.58 9.60
C GLU A 65 -5.50 -7.59 11.06
N GLN A 66 -4.18 -7.55 11.31
CA GLN A 66 -3.62 -7.51 12.66
C GLN A 66 -3.98 -6.24 13.43
N ILE A 67 -3.95 -5.06 12.78
CA ILE A 67 -4.17 -3.78 13.48
C ILE A 67 -5.59 -3.23 13.31
N GLY A 68 -6.37 -3.78 12.37
CA GLY A 68 -7.61 -3.19 11.89
C GLY A 68 -8.69 -3.08 12.96
N TRP A 69 -8.88 -4.13 13.76
CA TRP A 69 -9.84 -4.12 14.87
C TRP A 69 -9.51 -3.07 15.92
N SER A 70 -8.26 -3.04 16.39
CA SER A 70 -7.79 -2.06 17.37
C SER A 70 -7.88 -0.62 16.84
N ALA A 71 -7.51 -0.40 15.57
CA ALA A 71 -7.62 0.90 14.94
C ALA A 71 -9.08 1.36 14.79
N GLN A 72 -10.01 0.44 14.50
CA GLN A 72 -11.43 0.74 14.43
C GLN A 72 -11.98 1.16 15.80
N ASP A 73 -11.69 0.39 16.85
CA ASP A 73 -12.17 0.67 18.20
C ASP A 73 -11.60 1.99 18.74
N VAL A 74 -10.28 2.17 18.70
CA VAL A 74 -9.64 3.41 19.15
C VAL A 74 -10.16 4.60 18.35
N ALA A 75 -10.29 4.48 17.02
CA ALA A 75 -10.79 5.60 16.23
C ALA A 75 -12.25 5.95 16.52
N ALA A 76 -13.11 4.95 16.77
CA ALA A 76 -14.51 5.16 17.12
C ALA A 76 -14.64 5.88 18.46
N ASN A 77 -13.83 5.52 19.45
CA ASN A 77 -13.86 6.11 20.79
C ASN A 77 -13.22 7.51 20.87
N ASN A 78 -12.48 7.95 19.84
CA ASN A 78 -11.72 9.20 19.86
C ASN A 78 -12.07 10.17 18.71
N ASP A 79 -13.20 9.98 18.02
CA ASP A 79 -13.61 10.80 16.86
C ASP A 79 -12.55 10.87 15.73
N LEU A 80 -11.83 9.75 15.51
CA LEU A 80 -10.78 9.65 14.48
C LEU A 80 -11.25 8.81 13.28
N TYR A 81 -10.43 8.82 12.23
CA TYR A 81 -10.59 7.95 11.07
C TYR A 81 -9.67 6.73 11.20
N ALA A 82 -10.24 5.55 11.42
CA ALA A 82 -9.49 4.28 11.41
C ALA A 82 -8.69 4.11 10.11
N SER A 83 -9.25 4.55 8.97
CA SER A 83 -8.57 4.52 7.67
C SER A 83 -7.28 5.34 7.66
N VAL A 84 -7.28 6.53 8.28
CA VAL A 84 -6.09 7.39 8.36
C VAL A 84 -5.08 6.78 9.33
N MET A 85 -5.55 6.27 10.48
CA MET A 85 -4.71 5.61 11.47
C MET A 85 -3.98 4.38 10.88
N ILE A 86 -4.69 3.52 10.14
CA ILE A 86 -4.09 2.36 9.46
C ILE A 86 -3.12 2.81 8.37
N ALA A 87 -3.48 3.82 7.57
CA ALA A 87 -2.60 4.32 6.51
C ALA A 87 -1.29 4.89 7.07
N GLN A 88 -1.35 5.63 8.18
CA GLN A 88 -0.16 6.14 8.87
C GLN A 88 0.66 5.00 9.46
N ALA A 89 0.03 4.04 10.14
CA ALA A 89 0.74 2.87 10.66
C ALA A 89 1.48 2.13 9.54
N ILE A 90 0.84 1.93 8.38
CA ILE A 90 1.47 1.33 7.20
C ILE A 90 2.72 2.10 6.76
N LEU A 91 2.60 3.43 6.64
CA LEU A 91 3.68 4.29 6.17
C LEU A 91 4.87 4.32 7.16
N GLU A 92 4.58 4.59 8.43
CA GLU A 92 5.60 4.80 9.46
C GLU A 92 6.30 3.50 9.89
N SER A 93 5.59 2.36 9.82
CA SER A 93 6.15 1.05 10.18
C SER A 93 6.74 0.28 9.02
N GLY A 94 6.58 0.76 7.77
CA GLY A 94 6.91 -0.02 6.59
C GLY A 94 6.14 -1.36 6.56
N TYR A 95 4.81 -1.30 6.70
CA TYR A 95 3.94 -2.50 6.78
C TYR A 95 4.28 -3.43 7.96
N GLY A 96 4.74 -2.87 9.08
CA GLY A 96 5.15 -3.63 10.26
C GLY A 96 6.57 -4.20 10.19
N SER A 97 7.31 -4.01 9.10
CA SER A 97 8.67 -4.56 8.94
C SER A 97 9.76 -3.75 9.67
N SER A 98 9.48 -2.51 10.07
CA SER A 98 10.43 -1.68 10.82
C SER A 98 10.86 -2.38 12.11
N ALA A 99 12.14 -2.28 12.44
CA ALA A 99 12.64 -2.78 13.72
C ALA A 99 11.92 -2.09 14.89
N LEU A 100 11.55 -0.81 14.75
CA LEU A 100 10.83 -0.04 15.76
C LEU A 100 9.36 -0.48 15.94
N SER A 101 8.73 -1.03 14.89
CA SER A 101 7.36 -1.54 14.96
C SER A 101 7.25 -2.98 15.48
N ASN A 102 8.35 -3.74 15.44
CA ASN A 102 8.40 -5.12 15.89
C ASN A 102 8.67 -5.24 17.38
N ALA A 103 8.54 -6.47 17.90
CA ALA A 103 9.00 -6.81 19.22
C ALA A 103 10.50 -6.44 19.37
N PRO A 104 10.91 -5.88 20.52
CA PRO A 104 10.11 -5.66 21.74
C PRO A 104 9.42 -4.27 21.83
N TYR A 105 9.50 -3.43 20.79
CA TYR A 105 9.15 -2.00 20.90
C TYR A 105 7.69 -1.68 20.55
N TYR A 106 7.12 -2.36 19.54
CA TYR A 106 5.72 -2.21 19.13
C TYR A 106 5.28 -0.77 18.80
N ASN A 107 6.19 0.08 18.32
CA ASN A 107 5.89 1.46 17.94
C ASN A 107 5.61 1.56 16.44
N LEU A 108 4.34 1.44 16.09
CA LEU A 108 3.84 1.45 14.70
C LEU A 108 3.82 2.83 14.05
N PHE A 109 3.99 3.90 14.83
CA PHE A 109 3.72 5.28 14.40
C PHE A 109 4.95 6.19 14.45
N GLY A 110 6.12 5.65 14.81
CA GLY A 110 7.35 6.44 14.93
C GLY A 110 7.27 7.55 16.01
N VAL A 111 6.38 7.41 17.00
CA VAL A 111 6.20 8.42 18.05
C VAL A 111 7.46 8.46 18.92
N LYS A 112 8.07 9.64 19.04
CA LYS A 112 9.25 9.87 19.87
C LYS A 112 8.83 10.17 21.31
N GLY A 113 9.68 9.81 22.27
CA GLY A 113 9.47 10.09 23.69
C GLY A 113 9.62 8.85 24.56
N SER A 114 8.79 8.76 25.61
CA SER A 114 8.75 7.61 26.51
C SER A 114 7.30 7.13 26.67
N TYR A 115 7.13 5.82 26.78
CA TYR A 115 5.87 5.19 27.12
C TYR A 115 6.09 4.34 28.36
N ASN A 116 5.38 4.63 29.45
CA ASN A 116 5.55 3.98 30.75
C ASN A 116 7.01 3.92 31.24
N GLY A 117 7.78 4.99 30.99
CA GLY A 117 9.20 5.08 31.36
C GLY A 117 10.16 4.31 30.45
N GLN A 118 9.68 3.64 29.40
CA GLN A 118 10.48 2.95 28.40
C GLN A 118 10.73 3.84 27.18
N SER A 119 11.96 3.83 26.66
CA SER A 119 12.38 4.56 25.48
C SER A 119 13.45 3.75 24.72
N VAL A 120 13.56 3.99 23.41
CA VAL A 120 14.61 3.43 22.55
C VAL A 120 15.20 4.54 21.68
N TYR A 121 16.51 4.55 21.52
CA TYR A 121 17.22 5.48 20.63
C TYR A 121 17.60 4.75 19.35
N MET A 122 17.14 5.26 18.21
CA MET A 122 17.44 4.76 16.88
C MET A 122 17.65 5.95 15.93
N PRO A 123 18.50 5.82 14.90
CA PRO A 123 18.56 6.81 13.83
C PRO A 123 17.23 6.86 13.08
N THR A 124 16.75 8.08 12.77
CA THR A 124 15.50 8.34 12.02
C THR A 124 15.77 9.26 10.86
#